data_AF-A0A929RDP1-F1
#
_entry.id   AF-A0A929RDP1-F1
#
_cell.length_a   1.000
_cell.length_b   1.000
_cell.length_c   1.000
_cell.angle_alpha   90.00
_cell.angle_beta   90.00
_cell.angle_gamma   90.00
#
_symmetry.space_group_name_H-M   'P 1'
#
loop_
_entity.id
_entity.type
_entity.pdbx_description
1 polymer ?
#
loop_
_entity_poly.entity_id
_entity_poly.type
_entity_poly.pdbx_seq_one_letter_code
_entity_poly.pdbx_strand_id
1 'polypeptide(L)'
;MRWTTKSTWIRIVVLFGIYLLVPAAWFGVSRASDSMEIVKSLAFLILLVILPLLAIVFGAWDGVKDGFSLLWLLAPFVCFLAPMFLFFNDSALIYGVGYSILGFVAHGVGALIHARRARRVSPRANE
;
A
#
# COMPACT_ATOMS: atom_id res chain seq x y z
N MET A 1 7.19 19.61 -4.96
CA MET A 1 6.95 18.14 -4.96
C MET A 1 7.93 17.49 -3.97
N ARG A 2 7.44 16.74 -2.98
CA ARG A 2 8.28 16.08 -1.97
C ARG A 2 8.65 14.67 -2.45
N TRP A 3 9.92 14.46 -2.79
CA TRP A 3 10.44 13.17 -3.26
C TRP A 3 11.18 12.37 -2.18
N THR A 4 11.52 12.99 -1.04
CA THR A 4 12.50 12.41 -0.10
C THR A 4 12.27 12.86 1.35
N THR A 5 11.13 12.51 1.95
CA THR A 5 11.02 12.57 3.41
C THR A 5 11.20 11.20 4.04
N LYS A 6 12.08 11.13 5.04
CA LYS A 6 12.42 9.90 5.78
C LYS A 6 11.17 9.17 6.28
N SER A 7 10.16 9.91 6.74
CA SER A 7 8.83 9.40 7.16
C SER A 7 8.13 8.59 6.06
N THR A 8 8.08 9.12 4.83
CA THR A 8 7.43 8.45 3.68
C THR A 8 8.16 7.17 3.30
N TRP A 9 9.49 7.20 3.25
CA TRP A 9 10.29 6.01 2.99
C TRP A 9 10.13 4.94 4.07
N ILE A 10 10.08 5.33 5.35
CA ILE A 10 9.79 4.38 6.44
C ILE A 10 8.43 3.71 6.22
N ARG A 11 7.37 4.48 5.90
CA ARG A 11 6.04 3.91 5.64
C ARG A 11 6.03 2.96 4.45
N ILE A 12 6.77 3.27 3.38
CA ILE A 12 6.91 2.39 2.21
C ILE A 12 7.66 1.11 2.58
N VAL A 13 8.76 1.19 3.34
CA VAL A 13 9.52 0.02 3.80
C VAL A 13 8.67 -0.85 4.74
N VAL A 14 7.87 -0.24 5.62
CA VAL A 14 6.94 -0.97 6.48
C VAL A 14 5.86 -1.66 5.63
N LEU A 15 5.29 -0.96 4.65
CA LEU A 15 4.33 -1.55 3.70
C LEU A 15 4.96 -2.76 2.99
N PHE A 16 6.19 -2.63 2.50
CA PHE A 16 6.93 -3.72 1.87
C PHE A 16 7.11 -4.92 2.81
N GLY A 17 7.52 -4.67 4.06
CA GLY A 17 7.64 -5.72 5.06
C GLY A 17 6.33 -6.46 5.29
N ILE A 18 5.21 -5.75 5.42
CA ILE A 18 3.88 -6.36 5.61
C ILE A 18 3.45 -7.14 4.35
N TYR A 19 3.72 -6.60 3.16
CA TYR A 19 3.47 -7.25 1.87
C TYR A 19 4.23 -8.58 1.73
N LEU A 20 5.38 -8.74 2.37
CA LEU A 20 6.10 -10.01 2.43
C LEU A 20 5.57 -10.92 3.54
N LEU A 21 5.37 -10.37 4.74
CA LEU A 21 5.01 -11.17 5.91
C LEU A 21 3.62 -11.79 5.82
N VAL A 22 2.62 -11.08 5.26
CA VAL A 22 1.25 -11.60 5.15
C VAL A 22 1.18 -12.83 4.23
N PRO A 23 1.69 -12.78 2.97
CA PRO A 23 1.75 -13.96 2.12
C PRO A 23 2.69 -15.05 2.66
N ALA A 24 3.81 -14.70 3.31
CA ALA A 24 4.72 -15.68 3.88
C ALA A 24 4.09 -16.48 5.03
N ALA A 25 3.40 -15.80 5.94
CA ALA A 25 2.67 -16.46 7.04
C ALA A 25 1.59 -17.40 6.49
N TRP A 26 0.87 -16.93 5.47
CA TRP A 26 -0.12 -17.74 4.77
C TRP A 26 0.49 -18.98 4.11
N PHE A 27 1.60 -18.81 3.39
CA PHE A 27 2.31 -19.91 2.74
C PHE A 27 2.84 -20.95 3.75
N GLY A 28 3.23 -20.51 4.95
CA GLY A 28 3.59 -21.40 6.04
C GLY A 28 2.40 -22.24 6.53
N VAL A 29 1.23 -21.62 6.72
CA VAL A 29 0.00 -22.31 7.17
C VAL A 29 -0.54 -23.26 6.09
N SER A 30 -0.46 -22.88 4.81
CA SER A 30 -0.97 -23.71 3.71
C SER A 30 -0.20 -25.03 3.56
N ARG A 31 1.10 -25.06 3.90
CA ARG A 31 1.91 -26.28 3.92
C ARG A 31 1.42 -27.34 4.92
N ALA A 32 0.72 -26.91 5.97
CA ALA A 32 0.19 -27.80 7.01
C ALA A 32 -1.28 -28.20 6.76
N SER A 33 -1.90 -27.72 5.68
CA SER A 33 -3.34 -27.89 5.41
C SER A 33 -3.57 -28.85 4.25
N ASP A 34 -4.36 -29.91 4.47
CA ASP A 34 -4.74 -30.86 3.40
C ASP A 34 -5.84 -30.31 2.45
N SER A 35 -6.52 -29.22 2.83
CA SER A 35 -7.63 -28.64 2.06
C SER A 35 -7.15 -27.62 1.03
N MET A 36 -7.01 -28.07 -0.22
CA MET A 36 -6.59 -27.23 -1.35
C MET A 36 -7.54 -26.04 -1.63
N GLU A 37 -8.85 -26.21 -1.41
CA GLU A 37 -9.86 -25.18 -1.67
C GLU A 37 -9.75 -24.00 -0.69
N ILE A 38 -9.62 -24.31 0.60
CA ILE A 38 -9.38 -23.28 1.64
C ILE A 38 -8.07 -22.54 1.35
N VAL A 39 -7.06 -23.28 0.90
CA VAL A 39 -5.76 -22.70 0.59
C VAL A 39 -5.83 -21.70 -0.56
N LYS A 40 -6.49 -22.06 -1.66
CA LYS A 40 -6.67 -21.14 -2.80
C LYS A 40 -7.51 -19.94 -2.42
N SER A 41 -8.62 -20.15 -1.72
CA SER A 41 -9.55 -19.08 -1.32
C SER A 41 -8.84 -18.00 -0.49
N LEU A 42 -7.99 -18.40 0.47
CA LEU A 42 -7.24 -17.47 1.32
C LEU A 42 -6.13 -16.75 0.56
N ALA A 43 -5.47 -17.40 -0.40
CA ALA A 43 -4.53 -16.72 -1.30
C ALA A 43 -5.22 -15.59 -2.10
N PHE A 44 -6.42 -15.85 -2.63
CA PHE A 44 -7.22 -14.83 -3.32
C PHE A 44 -7.71 -13.74 -2.38
N LEU A 45 -8.08 -14.05 -1.14
CA LEU A 45 -8.43 -13.04 -0.14
C LEU A 45 -7.25 -12.09 0.13
N ILE A 46 -6.05 -12.64 0.30
CA ILE A 46 -4.83 -11.84 0.53
C ILE A 46 -4.58 -10.93 -0.68
N LEU A 47 -4.57 -11.52 -1.88
CA LEU A 47 -4.28 -10.82 -3.12
C LEU A 47 -5.33 -9.75 -3.44
N LEU A 48 -6.61 -10.05 -3.33
CA LEU A 48 -7.67 -9.16 -3.83
C LEU A 48 -8.18 -8.17 -2.79
N VAL A 49 -7.95 -8.43 -1.50
CA VAL A 49 -8.51 -7.61 -0.41
C VAL A 49 -7.42 -7.09 0.51
N ILE A 50 -6.60 -7.96 1.09
CA ILE A 50 -5.69 -7.53 2.16
C ILE A 50 -4.58 -6.62 1.63
N LEU A 51 -3.87 -7.03 0.58
CA LEU A 51 -2.81 -6.22 -0.03
C LEU A 51 -3.32 -4.85 -0.55
N PRO A 52 -4.40 -4.76 -1.35
CA PRO A 52 -4.91 -3.46 -1.79
C PRO A 52 -5.37 -2.57 -0.63
N LEU A 53 -5.99 -3.12 0.41
CA LEU A 53 -6.38 -2.35 1.59
C LEU A 53 -5.16 -1.78 2.32
N LEU A 54 -4.07 -2.54 2.43
CA LEU A 54 -2.82 -2.04 2.99
C LEU A 54 -2.25 -0.87 2.16
N ALA A 55 -2.27 -0.95 0.82
CA ALA A 55 -1.87 0.18 -0.03
C ALA A 55 -2.73 1.44 0.22
N ILE A 56 -4.05 1.28 0.32
CA ILE A 56 -4.99 2.37 0.58
C ILE A 56 -4.72 3.01 1.94
N VAL A 57 -4.61 2.19 2.99
CA VAL A 57 -4.42 2.66 4.37
C VAL A 57 -3.09 3.39 4.50
N PHE A 58 -1.99 2.81 4.02
CA PHE A 58 -0.68 3.44 4.11
C PHE A 58 -0.57 4.68 3.23
N GLY A 59 -1.14 4.65 2.01
CA GLY A 59 -1.16 5.81 1.12
C GLY A 59 -1.93 6.97 1.72
N ALA A 60 -3.16 6.72 2.19
CA ALA A 60 -4.00 7.72 2.85
C ALA A 60 -3.34 8.26 4.12
N TRP A 61 -2.79 7.38 4.97
CA TRP A 61 -2.04 7.78 6.16
C TRP A 61 -0.94 8.76 5.75
N ASP A 62 -0.10 8.38 4.79
CA ASP A 62 1.03 9.20 4.39
C ASP A 62 0.60 10.57 3.86
N GLY A 63 -0.45 10.58 3.03
CA GLY A 63 -1.03 11.81 2.52
C GLY A 63 -1.52 12.72 3.63
N VAL A 64 -2.22 12.18 4.64
CA VAL A 64 -2.75 12.96 5.77
C VAL A 64 -1.63 13.55 6.63
N LYS A 65 -0.54 12.81 6.84
CA LYS A 65 0.53 13.20 7.77
C LYS A 65 1.58 14.10 7.13
N ASP A 66 1.93 13.82 5.88
CA ASP A 66 3.09 14.42 5.20
C ASP A 66 2.71 15.16 3.90
N GLY A 67 1.43 15.15 3.51
CA GLY A 67 0.98 15.77 2.27
C GLY A 67 1.35 14.95 1.03
N PHE A 68 1.32 15.60 -0.15
CA PHE A 68 1.41 14.89 -1.43
C PHE A 68 2.85 14.47 -1.81
N SER A 69 2.98 13.22 -2.26
CA SER A 69 4.20 12.56 -2.71
C SER A 69 3.93 11.68 -3.92
N LEU A 70 4.72 11.84 -4.98
CA LEU A 70 4.63 11.02 -6.19
C LEU A 70 5.14 9.60 -6.00
N LEU A 71 5.87 9.31 -4.92
CA LEU A 71 6.36 7.96 -4.65
C LEU A 71 5.23 6.94 -4.54
N TRP A 72 4.06 7.37 -4.03
CA TRP A 72 2.88 6.51 -3.91
C TRP A 72 2.30 6.03 -5.24
N LEU A 73 2.70 6.64 -6.36
CA LEU A 73 2.31 6.17 -7.69
C LEU A 73 2.94 4.82 -8.04
N LEU A 74 4.17 4.55 -7.56
CA LEU A 74 4.91 3.33 -7.90
C LEU A 74 5.19 2.45 -6.69
N ALA A 75 5.18 3.00 -5.47
CA ALA A 75 5.59 2.27 -4.27
C ALA A 75 4.77 0.99 -4.05
N PRO A 76 3.43 0.97 -4.10
CA PRO A 76 2.69 -0.28 -3.89
C PRO A 76 3.02 -1.37 -4.92
N PHE A 77 3.25 -0.99 -6.18
CA PHE A 77 3.66 -1.90 -7.25
C PHE A 77 5.03 -2.50 -6.97
N VAL A 78 6.03 -1.65 -6.71
CA VAL A 78 7.40 -2.11 -6.41
C VAL A 78 7.43 -2.98 -5.17
N CYS A 79 6.68 -2.62 -4.12
CA CYS A 79 6.55 -3.43 -2.91
C CYS A 79 5.93 -4.81 -3.20
N PHE A 80 5.05 -4.91 -4.20
CA PHE A 80 4.37 -6.16 -4.55
C PHE A 80 5.23 -7.10 -5.40
N LEU A 81 6.23 -6.61 -6.13
CA LEU A 81 7.02 -7.44 -7.04
C LEU A 81 7.67 -8.65 -6.35
N ALA A 82 8.35 -8.46 -5.22
CA ALA A 82 8.97 -9.57 -4.52
C ALA A 82 7.94 -10.60 -3.98
N PRO A 83 6.87 -10.18 -3.26
CA PRO A 83 5.79 -11.10 -2.88
C PRO A 83 5.15 -11.84 -4.07
N MET A 84 4.98 -11.17 -5.21
CA MET A 84 4.41 -11.75 -6.43
C MET A 84 5.23 -12.96 -6.90
N PHE A 85 6.54 -12.79 -7.05
CA PHE A 85 7.44 -13.86 -7.51
C PHE A 85 7.65 -14.97 -6.47
N LEU A 86 7.51 -14.67 -5.17
CA LEU A 86 7.74 -15.63 -4.10
C LEU A 86 6.51 -16.48 -3.75
N PHE A 87 5.31 -15.89 -3.78
CA PHE A 87 4.09 -16.50 -3.22
C PHE A 87 2.91 -16.59 -4.18
N PHE A 88 2.97 -15.85 -5.30
CA PHE A 88 1.90 -15.82 -6.30
C PHE A 88 2.45 -16.25 -7.66
N ASN A 89 1.85 -15.76 -8.75
CA ASN A 89 2.22 -16.09 -10.12
C ASN A 89 2.40 -14.82 -10.95
N ASP A 90 3.00 -14.95 -12.14
CA ASP A 90 3.26 -13.81 -13.03
C ASP A 90 1.98 -13.11 -13.50
N SER A 91 0.86 -13.84 -13.63
CA SER A 91 -0.42 -13.24 -14.00
C SER A 91 -0.95 -12.28 -12.92
N ALA A 92 -0.42 -12.36 -11.69
CA ALA A 92 -0.79 -11.45 -10.61
C ALA A 92 -0.21 -10.04 -10.76
N LEU A 93 0.68 -9.80 -11.72
CA LEU A 93 1.31 -8.49 -11.97
C LEU A 93 0.28 -7.36 -12.12
N ILE A 94 -0.85 -7.65 -12.75
CA ILE A 94 -1.95 -6.68 -12.95
C ILE A 94 -2.52 -6.16 -11.63
N TYR A 95 -2.52 -6.98 -10.57
CA TYR A 95 -3.01 -6.55 -9.27
C TYR A 95 -2.07 -5.53 -8.63
N GLY A 96 -0.75 -5.65 -8.81
CA GLY A 96 0.21 -4.64 -8.36
C GLY A 96 -0.05 -3.25 -8.95
N VAL A 97 -0.46 -3.20 -10.23
CA VAL A 97 -0.87 -1.95 -10.89
C VAL A 97 -2.13 -1.40 -10.22
N GLY A 98 -3.11 -2.27 -9.96
CA GLY A 98 -4.32 -1.91 -9.21
C GLY A 98 -4.02 -1.35 -7.82
N TYR A 99 -3.12 -1.99 -7.07
CA TYR A 99 -2.73 -1.52 -5.73
C TYR A 99 -2.11 -0.13 -5.76
N SER A 100 -1.33 0.16 -6.80
CA SER A 100 -0.71 1.48 -6.96
C SER A 100 -1.73 2.56 -7.29
N ILE A 101 -2.69 2.27 -8.17
CA ILE A 101 -3.78 3.19 -8.47
C ILE A 101 -4.57 3.47 -7.19
N LEU A 102 -4.99 2.42 -6.47
CA LEU A 102 -5.76 2.55 -5.23
C LEU A 102 -5.00 3.31 -4.15
N GLY A 103 -3.73 2.94 -3.91
CA GLY A 103 -2.87 3.60 -2.94
C GLY A 103 -2.60 5.06 -3.29
N PHE A 104 -2.37 5.38 -4.56
CA PHE A 104 -2.12 6.74 -5.02
C PHE A 104 -3.37 7.64 -4.93
N VAL A 105 -4.55 7.11 -5.29
CA VAL A 105 -5.83 7.83 -5.11
C VAL A 105 -6.06 8.12 -3.63
N ALA A 106 -5.90 7.12 -2.77
CA ALA A 106 -6.05 7.27 -1.32
C ALA A 106 -5.04 8.28 -0.75
N HIS A 107 -3.80 8.25 -1.22
CA HIS A 107 -2.76 9.21 -0.87
C HIS A 107 -3.13 10.64 -1.27
N GLY A 108 -3.64 10.83 -2.49
CA GLY A 108 -4.15 12.12 -2.96
C GLY A 108 -5.25 12.66 -2.05
N VAL A 109 -6.23 11.83 -1.68
CA VAL A 109 -7.30 12.19 -0.73
C VAL A 109 -6.70 12.62 0.61
N GLY A 110 -5.76 11.84 1.16
CA GLY A 110 -5.07 12.20 2.40
C GLY A 110 -4.33 13.54 2.31
N ALA A 111 -3.63 13.78 1.21
CA ALA A 111 -2.90 15.02 0.96
C ALA A 111 -3.82 16.24 0.84
N LEU A 112 -5.02 16.09 0.26
CA LEU A 112 -6.03 17.14 0.24
C LEU A 112 -6.51 17.50 1.65
N ILE A 113 -6.68 16.50 2.53
CA ILE A 113 -7.02 16.73 3.94
C ILE A 113 -5.88 17.48 4.66
N HIS A 114 -4.63 17.08 4.43
CA HIS A 114 -3.45 17.77 4.96
C HIS A 114 -3.42 19.24 4.52
N ALA A 115 -3.59 19.52 3.23
CA ALA A 115 -3.61 20.89 2.69
C ALA A 115 -4.77 21.74 3.23
N ARG A 116 -5.95 21.14 3.45
CA ARG A 116 -7.09 21.82 4.08
C ARG A 116 -6.78 22.19 5.53
N ARG A 117 -6.13 21.31 6.30
CA ARG A 117 -5.72 21.59 7.69
C ARG A 117 -4.68 22.72 7.76
N ALA A 118 -3.65 22.67 6.93
CA ALA A 118 -2.61 23.71 6.89
C ALA A 118 -3.20 25.11 6.60
N ARG A 119 -4.16 25.20 5.67
CA ARG A 119 -4.84 26.48 5.34
C ARG A 119 -5.70 27.02 6.48
N ARG A 120 -6.38 26.16 7.25
CA ARG A 120 -7.21 26.60 8.38
C ARG A 120 -6.38 27.15 9.55
N VAL A 121 -5.16 26.66 9.73
CA VAL A 121 -4.26 27.11 10.82
C VAL A 121 -3.56 28.43 10.48
N SER A 122 -3.56 28.86 9.21
CA SER A 122 -2.97 30.13 8.78
C SER A 122 -4.01 31.08 8.16
N PRO A 123 -4.94 31.69 8.92
CA PRO A 123 -5.90 32.65 8.39
C PRO A 123 -5.31 34.03 8.04
N ARG A 124 -4.05 34.34 8.38
CA ARG A 124 -3.51 35.72 8.45
C ARG A 124 -2.42 36.10 7.44
N ALA A 125 -2.29 35.43 6.31
CA ALA A 125 -1.25 35.77 5.33
C ALA A 125 -1.77 36.50 4.07
N ASN A 126 -3.05 36.88 4.06
CA ASN A 126 -3.73 37.37 2.86
C ASN A 126 -4.52 38.69 3.10
N GLU A 127 -4.17 39.44 4.14
CA GLU A 127 -4.63 40.83 4.34
C GLU A 127 -3.49 41.80 4.06
#